data_AF-A0A7Z9WHD9-F1
#
_entry.id   AF-A0A7Z9WHD9-F1
#
_cell.length_a   1.000
_cell.length_b   1.000
_cell.length_c   1.000
_cell.angle_alpha   90.00
_cell.angle_beta   90.00
_cell.angle_gamma   90.00
#
_symmetry.space_group_name_H-M   'P 1'
#
loop_
_entity.id
_entity.type
_entity.pdbx_description
1 polymer ?
#
loop_
_entity_poly.entity_id
_entity_poly.type
_entity_poly.pdbx_seq_one_letter_code
_entity_poly.pdbx_strand_id
1 'polypeptide(L)'
;MDMRNSDKHRGETVKIGKDASGKITMAFSYDPARIQKVKTVEGYRWHPKEKHWSFLYSEDILGKILSIFDGENIHVDPALQVSVYPKANIAVPYEKQIIEGVKKEFRLRRYSQKTQKAYLHHINRYMRHFREDPKKLDEGYIKEYLLHLVDQERISRSYHNQAVSALKFLYDHVLNMPRIVGKL
;
A
#
# COMPACT_ATOMS: atom_id res chain seq x y z
N MET A 1 -12.06 -30.37 43.26
CA MET A 1 -12.99 -29.34 42.75
C MET A 1 -12.19 -28.44 41.83
N ASP A 2 -12.41 -28.62 40.53
CA ASP A 2 -11.55 -28.12 39.46
C ASP A 2 -11.52 -26.59 39.38
N MET A 3 -10.38 -26.02 39.75
CA MET A 3 -9.87 -24.79 39.15
C MET A 3 -9.21 -25.17 37.82
N ARG A 4 -9.91 -24.93 36.69
CA ARG A 4 -9.32 -24.72 35.36
C ARG A 4 -10.42 -24.51 34.32
N ASN A 5 -10.95 -23.29 34.24
CA ASN A 5 -11.53 -22.83 32.98
C ASN A 5 -11.35 -21.32 32.83
N SER A 6 -10.10 -20.89 32.71
CA SER A 6 -9.73 -19.50 32.43
C SER A 6 -8.39 -19.48 31.71
N ASP A 7 -8.25 -20.17 30.57
CA ASP A 7 -7.19 -19.83 29.59
C ASP A 7 -7.30 -20.65 28.28
N LYS A 8 -8.21 -20.29 27.37
CA LYS A 8 -8.22 -20.91 26.01
C LYS A 8 -8.32 -19.91 24.85
N HIS A 9 -7.93 -18.65 25.09
CA HIS A 9 -7.76 -17.65 24.03
C HIS A 9 -6.31 -17.17 23.95
N ARG A 10 -5.37 -18.12 24.05
CA ARG A 10 -3.94 -17.88 23.85
C ARG A 10 -3.66 -17.74 22.34
N GLY A 11 -3.86 -16.55 21.80
CA GLY A 11 -3.14 -16.02 20.63
C GLY A 11 -3.17 -16.84 19.32
N GLU A 12 -4.32 -17.31 18.84
CA GLU A 12 -4.38 -17.95 17.52
C GLU A 12 -4.51 -16.93 16.39
N THR A 13 -3.39 -16.71 15.71
CA THR A 13 -3.23 -15.76 14.61
C THR A 13 -3.89 -16.25 13.32
N VAL A 14 -4.66 -15.39 12.65
CA VAL A 14 -5.12 -15.63 11.28
C VAL A 14 -3.95 -15.35 10.34
N LYS A 15 -3.48 -16.36 9.61
CA LYS A 15 -2.37 -16.22 8.66
C LYS A 15 -2.93 -16.01 7.28
N ILE A 16 -2.51 -14.93 6.62
CA ILE A 16 -2.91 -14.62 5.24
C ILE A 16 -1.65 -14.56 4.38
N GLY A 17 -1.59 -15.34 3.31
CA GLY A 17 -0.41 -15.47 2.43
C GLY A 17 -0.78 -15.63 0.97
N LYS A 18 0.20 -15.73 0.08
CA LYS A 18 -0.02 -15.98 -1.35
C LYS A 18 0.53 -17.34 -1.73
N ASP A 19 -0.23 -18.14 -2.47
CA ASP A 19 0.32 -19.39 -3.03
C ASP A 19 1.17 -19.11 -4.29
N ALA A 20 1.88 -20.14 -4.76
CA ALA A 20 2.72 -20.05 -5.96
C ALA A 20 1.92 -19.71 -7.25
N SER A 21 0.62 -19.96 -7.27
CA SER A 21 -0.28 -19.60 -8.38
C SER A 21 -0.77 -18.16 -8.30
N GLY A 22 -0.46 -17.48 -7.19
CA GLY A 22 -0.81 -16.11 -6.92
C GLY A 22 -2.14 -15.91 -6.21
N LYS A 23 -2.82 -16.97 -5.75
CA LYS A 23 -4.09 -16.88 -5.00
C LYS A 23 -3.84 -16.44 -3.56
N ILE A 24 -4.84 -15.77 -2.98
CA ILE A 24 -4.84 -15.44 -1.56
C ILE A 24 -5.11 -16.74 -0.80
N THR A 25 -4.31 -17.03 0.21
CA THR A 25 -4.47 -18.15 1.13
C THR A 25 -4.71 -17.64 2.53
N MET A 26 -5.55 -18.33 3.29
CA MET A 26 -5.85 -18.00 4.68
C MET A 26 -5.89 -19.27 5.52
N ALA A 27 -5.16 -19.27 6.63
CA ALA A 27 -5.10 -20.39 7.56
C ALA A 27 -5.30 -19.90 9.00
N PHE A 28 -6.11 -20.62 9.76
CA PHE A 28 -6.35 -20.42 11.19
C PHE A 28 -6.81 -21.76 11.79
N SER A 29 -6.64 -21.93 13.10
CA SER A 29 -7.17 -23.08 13.83
C SER A 29 -8.69 -23.16 13.73
N TYR A 30 -9.26 -24.37 13.81
CA TYR A 30 -10.71 -24.56 13.64
C TYR A 30 -11.52 -23.66 14.59
N ASP A 31 -12.28 -22.74 14.00
CA ASP A 31 -13.17 -21.83 14.69
C ASP A 31 -14.46 -21.64 13.85
N PRO A 32 -15.61 -22.12 14.33
CA PRO A 32 -16.88 -22.00 13.62
C PRO A 32 -17.26 -20.55 13.25
N ALA A 33 -16.94 -19.57 14.09
CA ALA A 33 -17.25 -18.16 13.83
C ALA A 33 -16.38 -17.61 12.69
N ARG A 34 -15.08 -17.93 12.68
CA ARG A 34 -14.19 -17.58 11.57
C ARG A 34 -14.57 -18.29 10.28
N ILE A 35 -15.02 -19.55 10.34
CA ILE A 35 -15.51 -20.27 9.14
C ILE A 35 -16.75 -19.59 8.55
N GLN A 36 -17.69 -19.12 9.38
CA GLN A 36 -18.84 -18.36 8.90
C GLN A 36 -18.41 -17.07 8.21
N LYS A 37 -17.49 -16.32 8.80
CA LYS A 37 -16.84 -15.14 8.21
C LYS A 37 -16.25 -15.44 6.82
N VAL A 38 -15.47 -16.51 6.66
CA VAL A 38 -14.87 -16.91 5.38
C VAL A 38 -15.93 -17.16 4.30
N LYS A 39 -17.02 -17.85 4.65
CA LYS A 39 -18.08 -18.19 3.69
C LYS A 39 -18.82 -16.98 3.13
N THR A 40 -18.68 -15.79 3.73
CA THR A 40 -19.25 -14.53 3.21
C THR A 40 -18.44 -13.92 2.06
N VAL A 41 -17.22 -14.39 1.82
CA VAL A 41 -16.34 -13.92 0.74
C VAL A 41 -16.57 -14.77 -0.49
N GLU A 42 -16.87 -14.17 -1.64
CA GLU A 42 -17.12 -14.93 -2.86
C GLU A 42 -15.87 -15.67 -3.38
N GLY A 43 -16.07 -16.81 -4.03
CA GLY A 43 -14.97 -17.56 -4.66
C GLY A 43 -14.02 -18.27 -3.69
N TYR A 44 -14.44 -18.52 -2.44
CA TYR A 44 -13.66 -19.28 -1.47
C TYR A 44 -13.55 -20.77 -1.84
N ARG A 45 -12.42 -21.40 -1.49
CA ARG A 45 -12.18 -22.84 -1.63
C ARG A 45 -11.39 -23.39 -0.45
N TRP A 46 -11.89 -24.43 0.20
CA TRP A 46 -11.16 -25.14 1.26
C TRP A 46 -10.21 -26.18 0.65
N HIS A 47 -8.98 -26.23 1.16
CA HIS A 47 -7.97 -27.20 0.78
C HIS A 47 -7.64 -28.10 1.97
N PRO A 48 -8.19 -29.33 2.04
CA PRO A 48 -8.12 -30.17 3.23
C PRO A 48 -6.73 -30.74 3.52
N LYS A 49 -5.89 -30.94 2.49
CA LYS A 49 -4.52 -31.46 2.67
C LYS A 49 -3.62 -30.40 3.28
N GLU A 50 -3.70 -29.17 2.76
CA GLU A 50 -2.89 -28.03 3.14
C GLU A 50 -3.50 -27.21 4.29
N LYS A 51 -4.72 -27.55 4.71
CA LYS A 51 -5.49 -26.94 5.81
C LYS A 51 -5.62 -25.42 5.72
N HIS A 52 -5.89 -24.92 4.52
CA HIS A 52 -6.12 -23.49 4.30
C HIS A 52 -7.30 -23.24 3.36
N TRP A 53 -7.83 -22.04 3.44
CA TRP A 53 -8.77 -21.48 2.48
C TRP A 53 -7.99 -20.76 1.39
N SER A 54 -8.42 -20.88 0.13
CA SER A 54 -7.92 -20.04 -0.96
C SER A 54 -9.04 -19.20 -1.56
N PHE A 55 -8.69 -18.03 -2.05
CA PHE A 55 -9.58 -17.13 -2.77
C PHE A 55 -8.91 -16.71 -4.07
N LEU A 56 -9.70 -16.35 -5.07
CA LEU A 56 -9.16 -15.67 -6.24
C LEU A 56 -8.47 -14.38 -5.81
N TYR A 57 -7.30 -14.11 -6.38
CA TYR A 57 -6.58 -12.88 -6.08
C TYR A 57 -7.30 -11.70 -6.72
N SER A 58 -7.89 -10.86 -5.89
CA SER A 58 -8.46 -9.56 -6.25
C SER A 58 -8.23 -8.60 -5.08
N GLU A 59 -7.97 -7.33 -5.40
CA GLU A 59 -7.84 -6.27 -4.38
C GLU A 59 -9.11 -6.15 -3.52
N ASP A 60 -10.29 -6.35 -4.11
CA ASP A 60 -11.58 -6.22 -3.42
C ASP A 60 -11.82 -7.37 -2.43
N ILE A 61 -11.48 -8.59 -2.85
CA ILE A 61 -11.59 -9.80 -2.01
C ILE A 61 -10.67 -9.65 -0.79
N LEU A 62 -9.47 -9.14 -0.99
CA LEU A 62 -8.47 -9.00 0.04
C LEU A 62 -8.83 -7.91 1.06
N GLY A 63 -9.32 -6.76 0.59
CA GLY A 63 -9.88 -5.71 1.45
C GLY A 63 -11.08 -6.19 2.27
N LYS A 64 -11.98 -6.98 1.65
CA LYS A 64 -13.13 -7.60 2.35
C LYS A 64 -12.67 -8.57 3.43
N ILE A 65 -11.69 -9.43 3.14
CA ILE A 65 -11.11 -10.36 4.12
C ILE A 65 -10.54 -9.57 5.29
N LEU A 66 -9.68 -8.57 5.06
CA LEU A 66 -9.13 -7.77 6.15
C LEU A 66 -10.21 -7.12 7.02
N SER A 67 -11.26 -6.55 6.41
CA SER A 67 -12.34 -5.90 7.16
C SER A 67 -13.15 -6.89 8.01
N ILE A 68 -13.37 -8.11 7.53
CA ILE A 68 -14.11 -9.15 8.26
C ILE A 68 -13.35 -9.63 9.51
N PHE A 69 -12.02 -9.59 9.46
CA PHE A 69 -11.12 -10.01 10.54
C PHE A 69 -10.53 -8.82 11.31
N ASP A 70 -11.02 -7.60 11.09
CA ASP A 70 -10.59 -6.40 11.81
C ASP A 70 -10.77 -6.57 13.33
N GLY A 71 -9.78 -6.13 14.10
CA GLY A 71 -9.70 -6.36 15.55
C GLY A 71 -9.19 -7.76 15.99
N GLU A 72 -8.88 -8.67 15.06
CA GLU A 72 -8.19 -9.94 15.37
C GLU A 72 -6.68 -9.85 15.14
N ASN A 73 -5.91 -10.74 15.78
CA ASN A 73 -4.48 -10.86 15.51
C ASN A 73 -4.27 -11.51 14.13
N ILE A 74 -4.06 -10.69 13.10
CA ILE A 74 -3.79 -11.14 11.73
C ILE A 74 -2.29 -11.04 11.46
N HIS A 75 -1.71 -12.10 10.90
CA HIS A 75 -0.36 -12.08 10.32
C HIS A 75 -0.46 -12.21 8.81
N VAL A 76 -0.21 -11.10 8.12
CA VAL A 76 -0.19 -11.03 6.67
C VAL A 76 1.26 -11.25 6.21
N ASP A 77 1.46 -12.18 5.29
CA ASP A 77 2.73 -12.39 4.59
C ASP A 77 3.23 -11.04 4.02
N PRO A 78 4.48 -10.62 4.29
CA PRO A 78 5.06 -9.39 3.72
C PRO A 78 4.85 -9.23 2.21
N ALA A 79 4.86 -10.33 1.44
CA ALA A 79 4.60 -10.31 0.00
C ALA A 79 3.16 -9.92 -0.36
N LEU A 80 2.21 -10.17 0.56
CA LEU A 80 0.84 -9.66 0.48
C LEU A 80 0.72 -8.27 1.11
N GLN A 81 1.52 -7.88 2.10
CA GLN A 81 1.45 -6.53 2.69
C GLN A 81 1.62 -5.43 1.63
N VAL A 82 2.46 -5.67 0.61
CA VAL A 82 2.62 -4.77 -0.53
C VAL A 82 1.37 -4.72 -1.42
N SER A 83 0.48 -5.71 -1.42
CA SER A 83 -0.68 -5.75 -2.32
C SER A 83 -2.03 -5.58 -1.63
N VAL A 84 -2.07 -5.72 -0.30
CA VAL A 84 -3.25 -5.60 0.59
C VAL A 84 -3.41 -4.18 1.17
N TYR A 85 -2.29 -3.53 1.52
CA TYR A 85 -2.29 -2.18 2.09
C TYR A 85 -2.25 -1.00 1.08
N PRO A 86 -2.73 -1.09 -0.20
CA PRO A 86 -2.90 0.11 -1.01
C PRO A 86 -4.33 0.70 -1.03
N LYS A 87 -5.33 0.15 -0.33
CA LYS A 87 -6.73 0.67 -0.38
C LYS A 87 -7.64 0.55 0.86
N ALA A 88 -7.21 -0.04 1.98
CA ALA A 88 -7.96 0.20 3.23
C ALA A 88 -7.82 1.70 3.55
N ASN A 89 -8.93 2.43 3.56
CA ASN A 89 -9.05 3.89 3.74
C ASN A 89 -8.51 4.39 5.10
N ILE A 90 -7.25 4.14 5.41
CA ILE A 90 -6.46 5.04 6.24
C ILE A 90 -5.68 5.86 5.22
N ALA A 91 -6.26 6.98 4.78
CA ALA A 91 -5.46 8.01 4.15
C ALA A 91 -4.30 8.26 5.11
N VAL A 92 -3.09 7.82 4.75
CA VAL A 92 -1.94 8.07 5.61
C VAL A 92 -1.90 9.59 5.74
N PRO A 93 -2.03 10.18 6.95
CA PRO A 93 -2.38 11.59 7.08
C PRO A 93 -1.48 12.53 6.27
N TYR A 94 -0.23 12.12 6.03
CA TYR A 94 0.73 12.83 5.21
C TYR A 94 0.31 12.95 3.73
N GLU A 95 -0.28 11.92 3.09
CA GLU A 95 -0.60 11.97 1.65
C GLU A 95 -1.67 13.02 1.36
N LYS A 96 -2.75 13.02 2.14
CA LYS A 96 -3.82 14.02 2.00
C LYS A 96 -3.26 15.42 2.22
N GLN A 97 -2.47 15.61 3.28
CA GLN A 97 -1.86 16.91 3.59
C GLN A 97 -0.91 17.39 2.48
N ILE A 98 -0.09 16.49 1.94
CA ILE A 98 0.85 16.80 0.84
C ILE A 98 0.08 17.17 -0.42
N ILE A 99 -0.95 16.42 -0.81
CA ILE A 99 -1.73 16.71 -2.01
C ILE A 99 -2.51 18.03 -1.88
N GLU A 100 -3.01 18.35 -0.68
CA GLU A 100 -3.59 19.66 -0.41
C GLU A 100 -2.54 20.78 -0.52
N GLY A 101 -1.31 20.55 -0.03
CA GLY A 101 -0.17 21.46 -0.19
C GLY A 101 0.21 21.68 -1.65
N VAL A 102 0.33 20.60 -2.44
CA VAL A 102 0.58 20.63 -3.89
C VAL A 102 -0.48 21.48 -4.60
N LYS A 103 -1.77 21.25 -4.31
CA LYS A 103 -2.87 22.03 -4.91
C LYS A 103 -2.83 23.50 -4.51
N LYS A 104 -2.44 23.83 -3.27
CA LYS A 104 -2.25 25.23 -2.83
C LYS A 104 -1.12 25.89 -3.62
N GLU A 105 0.04 25.26 -3.71
CA GLU A 105 1.20 25.78 -4.46
C GLU A 105 0.89 25.95 -5.96
N PHE A 106 0.13 25.05 -6.57
CA PHE A 106 -0.31 25.22 -7.96
C PHE A 106 -1.15 26.46 -8.20
N ARG A 107 -2.08 26.76 -7.28
CA ARG A 107 -2.92 27.96 -7.36
C ARG A 107 -2.08 29.22 -7.17
N LEU A 108 -1.20 29.23 -6.17
CA LEU A 108 -0.33 30.38 -5.89
C LEU A 108 0.58 30.71 -7.08
N ARG A 109 1.14 29.69 -7.72
CA ARG A 109 2.07 29.84 -8.85
C ARG A 109 1.41 29.84 -10.23
N ARG A 110 0.07 29.76 -10.27
CA ARG A 110 -0.75 29.77 -11.50
C ARG A 110 -0.34 28.72 -12.55
N TYR A 111 -0.01 27.51 -12.09
CA TYR A 111 0.32 26.42 -13.01
C TYR A 111 -0.87 26.03 -13.91
N SER A 112 -0.60 25.72 -15.17
CA SER A 112 -1.62 25.26 -16.12
C SER A 112 -2.25 23.94 -15.65
N GLN A 113 -3.53 23.72 -15.99
CA GLN A 113 -4.23 22.46 -15.66
C GLN A 113 -3.49 21.23 -16.18
N LYS A 114 -2.85 21.33 -17.35
CA LYS A 114 -2.03 20.26 -17.92
C LYS A 114 -0.84 19.94 -17.02
N THR A 115 -0.12 20.96 -16.54
CA THR A 115 1.02 20.79 -15.63
C THR A 115 0.57 20.23 -14.29
N GLN A 116 -0.53 20.73 -13.73
CA GLN A 116 -1.07 20.24 -12.45
C GLN A 116 -1.36 18.74 -12.52
N LYS A 117 -2.03 18.29 -13.59
CA LYS A 117 -2.34 16.86 -13.80
C LYS A 117 -1.06 16.02 -13.91
N ALA A 118 -0.09 16.47 -14.72
CA ALA A 118 1.17 15.76 -14.91
C ALA A 118 1.95 15.64 -13.59
N TYR A 119 2.06 16.73 -12.84
CA TYR A 119 2.82 16.73 -11.58
C TYR A 119 2.12 15.88 -10.51
N LEU A 120 0.80 16.00 -10.35
CA LEU A 120 0.04 15.13 -9.43
C LEU A 120 0.21 13.66 -9.78
N HIS A 121 0.20 13.32 -11.06
CA HIS A 121 0.43 11.94 -11.51
C HIS A 121 1.79 11.44 -11.02
N HIS A 122 2.88 12.17 -11.29
CA HIS A 122 4.22 11.75 -10.86
C HIS A 122 4.40 11.73 -9.35
N ILE A 123 3.87 12.73 -8.63
CA ILE A 123 3.95 12.82 -7.15
C ILE A 123 3.21 11.65 -6.51
N ASN A 124 1.96 11.39 -6.93
CA ASN A 124 1.20 10.25 -6.42
C ASN A 124 1.91 8.93 -6.71
N ARG A 125 2.49 8.79 -7.90
CA ARG A 125 3.22 7.59 -8.27
C ARG A 125 4.47 7.37 -7.43
N TYR A 126 5.24 8.43 -7.17
CA TYR A 126 6.41 8.39 -6.30
C TYR A 126 6.04 8.01 -4.86
N MET A 127 5.03 8.66 -4.28
CA MET A 127 4.54 8.31 -2.93
C MET A 127 4.06 6.86 -2.86
N ARG A 128 3.38 6.35 -3.91
CA ARG A 128 2.94 4.96 -3.99
C ARG A 128 4.07 3.95 -4.18
N HIS A 129 5.19 4.37 -4.78
CA HIS A 129 6.35 3.52 -5.01
C HIS A 129 7.04 3.22 -3.67
N PHE A 130 7.31 4.24 -2.85
CA PHE A 130 8.01 4.07 -1.57
C PHE A 130 7.09 3.80 -0.38
N ARG A 131 5.83 4.26 -0.43
CA ARG A 131 4.83 4.12 0.65
C ARG A 131 5.32 4.62 1.99
N GLU A 132 6.07 5.71 1.96
CA GLU A 132 6.63 6.38 3.12
C GLU A 132 6.45 7.89 2.95
N ASP A 133 6.42 8.62 4.06
CA ASP A 133 6.37 10.08 4.05
C ASP A 133 7.58 10.62 3.24
N PRO A 134 7.36 11.35 2.14
CA PRO A 134 8.43 11.94 1.34
C PRO A 134 9.45 12.75 2.13
N LYS A 135 9.09 13.29 3.31
CA LYS A 135 10.01 14.00 4.20
C LYS A 135 11.11 13.10 4.78
N LYS A 136 10.92 11.78 4.80
CA LYS A 136 11.91 10.80 5.24
C LYS A 136 12.76 10.24 4.10
N LEU A 137 12.38 10.53 2.86
CA LEU A 137 13.07 10.05 1.66
C LEU A 137 14.11 11.10 1.25
N ASP A 138 15.38 10.70 1.25
CA ASP A 138 16.49 11.52 0.82
C ASP A 138 16.73 11.48 -0.70
N GLU A 139 17.78 12.16 -1.17
CA GLU A 139 18.16 12.23 -2.58
C GLU A 139 18.40 10.85 -3.21
N GLY A 140 18.88 9.88 -2.41
CA GLY A 140 19.16 8.51 -2.87
C GLY A 140 17.90 7.82 -3.35
N TYR A 141 16.82 7.90 -2.58
CA TYR A 141 15.52 7.35 -2.96
C TYR A 141 14.95 8.01 -4.21
N ILE A 142 15.15 9.32 -4.37
CA ILE A 142 14.69 10.01 -5.59
C ILE A 142 15.43 9.46 -6.83
N LYS A 143 16.75 9.28 -6.74
CA LYS A 143 17.55 8.71 -7.82
C LYS A 143 17.19 7.27 -8.12
N GLU A 144 16.97 6.46 -7.08
CA GLU A 144 16.53 5.07 -7.21
C GLU A 144 15.21 4.99 -7.98
N TYR A 145 14.23 5.81 -7.63
CA TYR A 145 12.96 5.85 -8.33
C TYR A 145 13.09 6.29 -9.79
N LEU A 146 13.87 7.34 -10.05
CA LEU A 146 14.08 7.81 -11.42
C LEU A 146 14.78 6.76 -12.28
N LEU A 147 15.75 6.03 -11.71
CA LEU A 147 16.41 4.91 -12.38
C LEU A 147 15.45 3.75 -12.63
N HIS A 148 14.62 3.39 -11.64
CA HIS A 148 13.56 2.40 -11.80
C HIS A 148 12.63 2.72 -12.99
N LEU A 149 12.23 3.99 -13.13
CA LEU A 149 11.41 4.41 -14.26
C LEU A 149 12.11 4.19 -15.61
N VAL A 150 13.40 4.48 -15.69
CA VAL A 150 14.20 4.31 -16.93
C VAL A 150 14.36 2.82 -17.25
N ASP A 151 14.79 2.03 -16.29
CA ASP A 151 15.22 0.65 -16.52
C ASP A 151 14.05 -0.31 -16.67
N GLN A 152 13.04 -0.19 -15.81
CA GLN A 152 11.94 -1.15 -15.74
C GLN A 152 10.77 -0.77 -16.65
N GLU A 153 10.56 0.53 -16.86
CA GLU A 153 9.37 1.02 -17.57
C GLU A 153 9.67 1.66 -18.91
N ARG A 154 10.95 1.78 -19.29
CA ARG A 154 11.42 2.27 -20.60
C ARG A 154 10.77 3.59 -21.00
N ILE A 155 10.68 4.51 -20.05
CA ILE A 155 10.00 5.79 -20.25
C ILE A 155 10.75 6.70 -21.23
N SER A 156 10.01 7.62 -21.87
CA SER A 156 10.64 8.65 -22.70
C SER A 156 11.41 9.67 -21.86
N ARG A 157 12.40 10.33 -22.48
CA ARG A 157 13.13 11.44 -21.85
C ARG A 157 12.21 12.58 -21.38
N SER A 158 11.12 12.84 -22.12
CA SER A 158 10.12 13.84 -21.72
C SER A 158 9.38 13.45 -20.45
N TYR A 159 9.01 12.17 -20.32
CA TYR A 159 8.38 11.64 -19.11
C TYR A 159 9.34 11.71 -17.91
N HIS A 160 10.62 11.37 -18.10
CA HIS A 160 11.64 11.47 -17.07
C HIS A 160 11.79 12.92 -16.59
N ASN A 161 11.91 13.87 -17.52
CA ASN A 161 12.05 15.29 -17.17
C ASN A 161 10.81 15.84 -16.45
N GLN A 162 9.61 15.34 -16.77
CA GLN A 162 8.38 15.69 -16.06
C GLN A 162 8.37 15.11 -14.65
N ALA A 163 8.84 13.87 -14.46
CA ALA A 163 8.99 13.27 -13.15
C ALA A 163 9.99 14.05 -12.29
N VAL A 164 11.19 14.34 -12.81
CA VAL A 164 12.22 15.15 -12.11
C VAL A 164 11.65 16.51 -11.69
N SER A 165 11.01 17.22 -12.62
CA SER A 165 10.43 18.55 -12.33
C SER A 165 9.32 18.48 -11.28
N ALA A 166 8.48 17.44 -11.32
CA ALA A 166 7.41 17.25 -10.34
C ALA A 166 7.96 16.93 -8.93
N LEU A 167 9.04 16.14 -8.84
CA LEU A 167 9.68 15.82 -7.56
C LEU A 167 10.43 17.04 -7.01
N LYS A 168 11.16 17.79 -7.85
CA LYS A 168 11.74 19.07 -7.44
C LYS A 168 10.67 20.01 -6.87
N PHE A 169 9.56 20.18 -7.58
CA PHE A 169 8.43 20.98 -7.10
C PHE A 169 7.91 20.52 -5.73
N LEU A 170 7.73 19.20 -5.54
CA LEU A 170 7.29 18.64 -4.26
C LEU A 170 8.25 19.02 -3.13
N TYR A 171 9.54 18.76 -3.28
CA TYR A 171 10.51 19.00 -2.22
C TYR A 171 10.79 20.49 -2.00
N ASP A 172 10.96 21.28 -3.06
CA ASP A 172 11.32 22.69 -2.97
C ASP A 172 10.17 23.56 -2.45
N HIS A 173 8.94 23.29 -2.89
CA HIS A 173 7.83 24.23 -2.71
C HIS A 173 6.73 23.73 -1.80
N VAL A 174 6.54 22.41 -1.70
CA VAL A 174 5.49 21.84 -0.84
C VAL A 174 6.08 21.42 0.52
N LEU A 175 7.22 20.73 0.50
CA LEU A 175 7.85 20.23 1.72
C LEU A 175 8.84 21.22 2.33
N ASN A 176 9.27 22.25 1.59
CA ASN A 176 10.30 23.22 1.98
C ASN A 176 11.63 22.55 2.35
N MET A 177 12.02 21.52 1.59
CA MET A 177 13.25 20.74 1.78
C MET A 177 14.17 20.81 0.53
N PRO A 178 14.62 22.00 0.11
CA PRO A 178 15.34 22.15 -1.15
C PRO A 178 16.71 21.47 -1.20
N ARG A 179 17.31 21.18 -0.02
CA ARG A 179 18.60 20.49 0.06
C ARG A 179 18.54 19.05 -0.47
N ILE A 180 17.37 18.42 -0.49
CA ILE A 180 17.19 17.04 -0.96
C ILE A 180 17.32 16.94 -2.49
N VAL A 181 16.99 18.01 -3.23
CA VAL A 181 16.93 17.98 -4.70
C VAL A 181 18.01 18.83 -5.37
N GLY A 182 18.89 19.46 -4.59
CA GLY A 182 19.90 20.40 -5.10
C GLY A 182 20.93 19.83 -6.07
N LYS A 183 20.99 18.49 -6.23
CA LYS A 183 21.92 17.78 -7.12
C LYS A 183 21.21 16.89 -8.17
N LEU A 184 19.88 16.97 -8.27
CA LEU A 184 19.08 16.27 -9.30
C LEU A 184 19.13 16.97 -10.66
#